data_AF-A0A086MS43-F1
#
_entry.id   AF-A0A086MS43-F1
#
_cell.length_a   1.000
_cell.length_b   1.000
_cell.length_c   1.000
_cell.angle_alpha   90.00
_cell.angle_beta   90.00
_cell.angle_gamma   90.00
#
_symmetry.space_group_name_H-M   'P 1'
#
loop_
_entity.id
_entity.type
_entity.pdbx_description
1 polymer ?
#
loop_
_entity_poly.entity_id
_entity_poly.type
_entity_poly.pdbx_seq_one_letter_code
_entity_poly.pdbx_strand_id
1 'polypeptide(L)' 'MLALTGETRRWEPRRLRLRLFSAAAQIVTTARRRHLRFAHPRTWTDVIAKTLARFEALPNPG' A
#
# COMPACT_ATOMS: atom_id res chain seq x y z
N MET A 1 16.93 -17.01 11.28
CA MET A 1 16.21 -17.90 10.36
C MET A 1 14.71 -17.65 10.49
N LEU A 2 13.98 -17.38 9.40
CA LEU A 2 12.52 -17.27 9.43
C LEU A 2 11.92 -18.67 9.65
N ALA A 3 11.25 -18.87 10.78
CA ALA A 3 10.59 -20.13 11.12
C ALA A 3 9.22 -20.20 10.43
N LEU A 4 9.22 -20.58 9.14
CA LEU A 4 7.98 -20.78 8.40
C LEU A 4 7.37 -22.15 8.73
N THR A 5 6.09 -22.15 9.12
CA THR A 5 5.35 -23.33 9.52
C THR A 5 4.52 -23.90 8.35
N GLY A 6 4.16 -25.18 8.44
CA GLY A 6 3.31 -25.85 7.45
C GLY A 6 3.95 -26.04 6.08
N GLU A 7 3.13 -26.03 5.03
CA GLU A 7 3.50 -26.42 3.65
C GLU A 7 4.64 -25.56 3.06
N THR A 8 4.79 -24.32 3.53
CA THR A 8 5.85 -23.39 3.10
C THR A 8 7.27 -23.87 3.42
N ARG A 9 7.43 -24.80 4.38
CA ARG A 9 8.72 -25.43 4.69
C ARG A 9 9.23 -26.33 3.55
N ARG A 10 8.33 -26.88 2.73
CA ARG A 10 8.66 -27.81 1.64
C ARG A 10 9.04 -27.10 0.34
N TRP A 11 8.91 -25.78 0.30
CA TRP A 11 9.26 -25.02 -0.90
C TRP A 11 10.76 -24.84 -1.03
N GLU A 12 11.24 -24.86 -2.27
CA GLU A 12 12.63 -24.54 -2.57
C GLU A 12 13.01 -23.14 -2.03
N PRO A 13 14.22 -22.98 -1.46
CA PRO A 13 14.65 -21.71 -0.86
C PRO A 13 14.54 -20.51 -1.80
N ARG A 14 14.76 -20.71 -3.10
CA ARG A 14 14.65 -19.66 -4.12
C ARG A 14 13.21 -19.19 -4.31
N ARG A 15 12.27 -20.14 -4.40
CA ARG A 15 10.83 -19.87 -4.53
C ARG A 15 10.30 -19.15 -3.29
N LEU A 16 10.80 -19.52 -2.12
CA LEU A 16 10.45 -18.89 -0.86
C LEU A 16 10.89 -17.42 -0.82
N ARG A 17 12.16 -17.13 -1.12
CA ARG A 17 12.69 -15.76 -1.16
C ARG A 17 11.91 -14.89 -2.13
N LEU A 18 11.66 -15.38 -3.35
CA LEU A 18 10.93 -14.64 -4.36
C LEU A 18 9.52 -14.28 -3.88
N ARG A 19 8.77 -15.23 -3.31
CA ARG A 19 7.41 -14.94 -2.81
C ARG A 19 7.41 -13.95 -1.64
N LEU A 20 8.33 -14.09 -0.70
CA LEU A 20 8.42 -13.21 0.46
C LEU A 20 8.78 -11.77 0.04
N PHE A 21 9.81 -11.61 -0.79
CA PHE A 21 10.24 -10.29 -1.24
C PHE A 21 9.24 -9.65 -2.20
N SER A 22 8.57 -10.42 -3.07
CA SER A 22 7.50 -9.89 -3.91
C SER A 22 6.31 -9.41 -3.09
N ALA A 23 5.88 -10.16 -2.07
CA ALA A 23 4.81 -9.73 -1.18
C ALA A 23 5.21 -8.47 -0.39
N ALA A 24 6.42 -8.42 0.15
CA ALA A 24 6.95 -7.24 0.83
C ALA A 24 7.01 -6.02 -0.10
N ALA A 25 7.48 -6.19 -1.34
CA ALA A 25 7.53 -5.12 -2.33
C ALA A 25 6.14 -4.61 -2.71
N GLN A 26 5.15 -5.50 -2.86
CA GLN A 26 3.75 -5.12 -3.09
C GLN A 26 3.21 -4.30 -1.92
N ILE A 27 3.44 -4.73 -0.67
CA ILE A 27 3.03 -3.98 0.52
C ILE A 27 3.72 -2.62 0.56
N VAL A 28 5.03 -2.52 0.37
CA VAL A 28 5.74 -1.23 0.37
C VAL A 28 5.26 -0.31 -0.76
N THR A 29 4.89 -0.86 -1.91
CA THR A 29 4.43 -0.06 -3.06
C THR A 29 2.99 0.41 -2.90
N THR A 30 2.11 -0.44 -2.36
CA THR A 30 0.68 -0.16 -2.26
C THR A 30 0.30 0.48 -0.92
N ALA A 31 0.87 0.01 0.19
CA ALA A 31 0.56 0.47 1.54
C ALA A 31 1.24 1.80 1.91
N ARG A 32 2.12 2.33 1.05
CA ARG A 32 2.63 3.72 1.19
C ARG A 32 1.55 4.78 0.96
N ARG A 33 0.35 4.40 0.49
CA ARG A 33 -0.79 5.29 0.41
C ARG A 33 -1.47 5.38 1.79
N ARG A 34 -1.47 6.58 2.37
CA ARG A 34 -2.18 6.85 3.62
C ARG A 34 -3.68 6.86 3.34
N HIS A 35 -4.33 5.72 3.57
CA HIS A 35 -5.78 5.59 3.46
C HIS A 35 -6.46 6.35 4.60
N LEU A 36 -6.89 7.59 4.34
CA LEU A 36 -7.75 8.34 5.25
C LEU A 36 -9.17 7.79 5.14
N ARG A 37 -9.55 6.92 6.08
CA ARG A 37 -10.94 6.49 6.24
C ARG A 37 -11.74 7.61 6.91
N PHE A 38 -12.30 8.49 6.10
CA PHE A 38 -13.33 9.43 6.55
C PHE A 38 -14.67 8.70 6.63
N ALA A 39 -15.27 8.65 7.81
CA ALA A 39 -16.66 8.21 7.95
C ALA A 39 -17.56 9.16 7.13
N HIS A 40 -18.23 8.65 6.08
CA HIS A 40 -19.11 9.45 5.22
C HIS A 40 -20.57 9.49 5.75
N PRO A 41 -21.37 10.54 5.47
CA PRO A 41 -21.02 11.86 4.93
C PRO A 41 -21.40 12.98 5.92
N ARG A 42 -20.43 13.82 6.31
CA ARG A 42 -20.75 15.15 6.83
C ARG A 42 -20.22 16.12 5.77
N THR A 43 -21.14 16.79 5.07
CA THR A 43 -21.10 17.88 4.06
C THR A 43 -19.77 18.47 3.54
N TRP A 44 -18.66 18.37 4.25
CA TRP A 44 -17.36 18.94 3.93
C TRP A 44 -16.32 17.91 3.45
N THR A 45 -16.57 16.59 3.62
CA THR A 45 -15.61 15.55 3.19
C THR A 45 -15.32 15.59 1.68
N ASP A 46 -16.35 15.76 0.85
CA ASP A 46 -16.20 15.85 -0.60
C ASP A 46 -15.42 17.10 -1.03
N VAL A 47 -15.61 18.21 -0.31
CA VAL A 47 -14.89 19.47 -0.57
C VAL A 47 -13.41 19.29 -0.29
N ILE A 48 -13.03 18.70 0.86
CA ILE A 48 -11.63 18.44 1.19
C ILE A 48 -11.00 17.48 0.18
N ALA A 49 -11.67 16.38 -0.15
CA ALA A 49 -11.17 15.41 -1.13
C ALA A 49 -10.94 16.06 -2.50
N LYS A 50 -11.87 16.91 -2.95
CA LYS A 50 -11.75 17.65 -4.22
C LYS A 50 -10.60 18.66 -4.21
N THR A 51 -10.40 19.38 -3.10
CA THR A 51 -9.26 20.31 -2.97
C THR A 51 -7.92 19.59 -2.98
N LEU A 52 -7.80 18.44 -2.29
CA LEU A 52 -6.58 17.64 -2.28
C LEU A 52 -6.25 17.10 -3.67
N ALA A 53 -7.26 16.54 -4.37
CA ALA A 53 -7.09 16.06 -5.75
C ALA A 53 -6.62 17.17 -6.70
N ARG A 54 -7.10 18.41 -6.49
CA ARG A 54 -6.66 19.58 -7.28
C ARG A 54 -5.21 19.96 -6.97
N PHE A 55 -4.78 19.89 -5.71
CA PHE A 55 -3.39 20.18 -5.35
C PHE A 55 -2.41 19.14 -5.90
N GLU A 56 -2.76 17.85 -5.86
CA GLU A 56 -1.94 16.79 -6.46
C GLU A 56 -1.83 16.91 -7.99
N ALA A 57 -2.85 17.47 -8.65
CA ALA A 57 -2.87 17.66 -10.10
C ALA A 57 -2.09 18.90 -10.58
N LEU A 58 -1.66 19.78 -9.68
CA LEU A 58 -0.83 20.92 -10.07
C LEU A 58 0.59 20.43 -10.36
N PRO A 59 1.17 20.80 -11.52
CA PRO A 59 2.58 20.54 -11.77
C PRO A 59 3.38 21.26 -10.68
N ASN A 60 4.34 20.54 -10.10
CA ASN A 60 5.22 21.10 -9.09
C ASN A 60 5.87 22.36 -9.71
N PRO A 61 5.77 23.56 -9.08
CA PRO A 61 6.42 24.76 -9.59
C PRO A 61 7.93 24.58 -9.42
N GLY A 62 8.53 23.88 -10.37
CA GLY A 62 9.97 23.77 -10.61
C GLY A 62 10.34 24.62 -11.81
#